data_AF-A0A2T7W123-F1
#
_entry.id   AF-A0A2T7W123-F1
#
_cell.length_a   1.000
_cell.length_b   1.000
_cell.length_c   1.000
_cell.angle_alpha   90.00
_cell.angle_beta   90.00
_cell.angle_gamma   90.00
#
_symmetry.space_group_name_H-M   'P 1'
#
loop_
_entity.id
_entity.type
_entity.pdbx_description
1 polymer ?
#
loop_
_entity_poly.entity_id
_entity_poly.type
_entity_poly.pdbx_seq_one_letter_code
_entity_poly.pdbx_strand_id
1 'polypeptide(L)'
;MTLNEERASARGRRRARWALHRADPAAESPLESLSRAVAEWAGFAEPELQVWFGAEAGDGDRVDLWWPQLRIAGEADGLLKYDGRFGDPRVAIKKREDRDRRLRAAGARAVLHWGWDDLTDPNSLVRLLGGAGLPVVATPDTAHLHSLAAALRPPRPR
;
A
#
# COMPACT_ATOMS: atom_id res chain seq x y z
N MET A 1 8.68 -4.07 -33.40
CA MET A 1 8.95 -5.11 -32.39
C MET A 1 10.39 -4.96 -31.95
N THR A 2 10.65 -4.13 -30.94
CA THR A 2 11.95 -4.05 -30.26
C THR A 2 11.88 -3.12 -29.04
N LEU A 3 12.42 -3.61 -27.92
CA LEU A 3 12.98 -2.87 -26.76
C LEU A 3 12.01 -2.24 -25.75
N ASN A 4 11.32 -3.08 -24.97
CA ASN A 4 10.81 -2.71 -23.63
C ASN A 4 11.54 -3.48 -22.50
N GLU A 5 12.63 -4.18 -22.81
CA GLU A 5 13.30 -5.14 -21.90
C GLU A 5 14.49 -4.56 -21.13
N GLU A 6 14.94 -3.34 -21.41
CA GLU A 6 16.09 -2.75 -20.74
C GLU A 6 15.73 -1.47 -20.00
N ARG A 7 15.09 -1.63 -18.84
CA ARG A 7 15.34 -0.86 -17.61
C ARG A 7 14.32 -1.29 -16.58
N ALA A 8 14.70 -2.24 -15.72
CA ALA A 8 14.36 -2.15 -14.31
C ALA A 8 14.71 -0.72 -13.86
N SER A 9 13.72 0.18 -13.84
CA SER A 9 14.01 1.60 -13.81
C SER A 9 14.85 1.85 -12.55
N ALA A 10 16.03 2.45 -12.73
CA ALA A 10 16.89 2.81 -11.60
C ALA A 10 16.15 3.69 -10.57
N ARG A 11 14.97 4.21 -10.95
CA ARG A 11 14.00 4.96 -10.15
C ARG A 11 13.23 4.08 -9.16
N GLY A 12 12.69 2.92 -9.56
CA GLY A 12 11.97 2.00 -8.66
C GLY A 12 12.90 1.43 -7.56
N ARG A 13 14.10 1.00 -7.95
CA ARG A 13 15.15 0.57 -7.00
C ARG A 13 15.66 1.68 -6.10
N ARG A 14 15.71 2.92 -6.59
CA ARG A 14 16.03 4.09 -5.76
C ARG A 14 14.89 4.37 -4.80
N ARG A 15 13.63 4.33 -5.24
CA ARG A 15 12.43 4.55 -4.40
C ARG A 15 12.32 3.53 -3.26
N ALA A 16 12.49 2.24 -3.52
CA ALA A 16 12.43 1.22 -2.47
C ALA A 16 13.56 1.34 -1.43
N ARG A 17 14.81 1.57 -1.88
CA ARG A 17 15.93 1.83 -0.95
C ARG A 17 15.82 3.18 -0.24
N TRP A 18 15.28 4.19 -0.92
CA TRP A 18 15.03 5.51 -0.35
C TRP A 18 13.96 5.45 0.75
N ALA A 19 12.87 4.70 0.53
CA ALA A 19 11.79 4.50 1.49
C ALA A 19 12.26 3.85 2.81
N LEU A 20 13.14 2.84 2.70
CA LEU A 20 13.74 2.18 3.87
C LEU A 20 14.63 3.13 4.69
N HIS A 21 15.18 4.19 4.09
CA HIS A 21 16.12 5.11 4.75
C HIS A 21 15.54 6.47 5.15
N ARG A 22 14.33 6.83 4.71
CA ARG A 22 13.76 8.19 4.89
C ARG A 22 12.32 8.25 5.40
N ALA A 23 11.94 7.28 6.22
CA ALA A 23 10.69 7.32 6.98
C ALA A 23 10.46 8.71 7.61
N ASP A 24 9.54 9.49 7.06
CA ASP A 24 9.07 10.74 7.68
C ASP A 24 7.62 10.51 8.08
N PRO A 25 7.30 10.47 9.40
CA PRO A 25 5.94 10.29 9.87
C PRO A 25 4.95 11.35 9.36
N ALA A 26 5.43 12.49 8.84
CA ALA A 26 4.61 13.60 8.40
C ALA A 26 4.33 13.64 6.88
N ALA A 27 5.00 12.85 6.03
CA ALA A 27 4.89 12.96 4.57
C ALA A 27 4.53 11.66 3.81
N GLU A 28 5.15 10.53 4.13
CA GLU A 28 4.85 9.18 3.58
C GLU A 28 5.57 8.16 4.47
N SER A 29 4.85 7.19 5.04
CA SER A 29 5.50 6.15 5.86
C SER A 29 6.28 5.14 4.99
N PRO A 30 7.29 4.44 5.53
CA PRO A 30 7.98 3.36 4.79
C PRO A 30 7.03 2.29 4.29
N LEU A 31 5.97 2.00 5.06
CA LEU A 31 4.94 1.05 4.72
C LEU A 31 4.19 1.53 3.46
N GLU A 32 3.75 2.78 3.39
CA GLU A 32 3.11 3.36 2.19
C GLU A 32 4.02 3.26 0.96
N SER A 33 5.28 3.69 1.10
CA SER A 33 6.25 3.67 0.00
C SER A 33 6.54 2.26 -0.52
N LEU A 34 6.71 1.29 0.38
CA LEU A 34 6.93 -0.11 0.01
C LEU A 34 5.68 -0.72 -0.60
N SER A 35 4.49 -0.38 -0.10
CA SER A 35 3.21 -0.86 -0.65
C SER A 35 3.05 -0.43 -2.11
N ARG A 36 3.38 0.83 -2.40
CA ARG A 36 3.38 1.34 -3.77
C ARG A 36 4.42 0.63 -4.65
N ALA A 37 5.61 0.38 -4.13
CA ALA A 37 6.64 -0.37 -4.86
C ALA A 37 6.19 -1.80 -5.18
N VAL A 38 5.55 -2.50 -4.23
CA VAL A 38 4.99 -3.84 -4.46
C VAL A 38 3.89 -3.80 -5.51
N ALA A 39 2.98 -2.82 -5.44
CA ALA A 39 1.92 -2.68 -6.45
C ALA A 39 2.48 -2.43 -7.86
N GLU A 40 3.49 -1.54 -7.97
CA GLU A 40 4.21 -1.26 -9.22
C GLU A 40 4.91 -2.51 -9.76
N TRP A 41 5.67 -3.22 -8.93
CA TRP A 41 6.40 -4.43 -9.35
C TRP A 41 5.48 -5.61 -9.65
N ALA A 42 4.31 -5.68 -9.03
CA ALA A 42 3.29 -6.66 -9.39
C ALA A 42 2.55 -6.31 -10.70
N GLY A 43 2.84 -5.14 -11.27
CA GLY A 43 2.26 -4.68 -12.52
C GLY A 43 0.84 -4.14 -12.40
N PHE A 44 0.36 -3.81 -11.20
CA PHE A 44 -0.95 -3.20 -11.03
C PHE A 44 -0.98 -1.77 -11.57
N ALA A 45 -2.19 -1.27 -11.88
CA ALA A 45 -2.39 0.12 -12.26
C ALA A 45 -1.84 1.08 -11.17
N GLU A 46 -1.30 2.23 -11.59
CA GLU A 46 -0.77 3.22 -10.65
C GLU A 46 -1.93 3.90 -9.88
N PRO A 47 -1.87 3.97 -8.54
CA PRO A 47 -2.85 4.71 -7.75
C PRO A 47 -2.54 6.21 -7.72
N GLU A 48 -3.58 7.01 -7.52
CA GLU A 48 -3.44 8.36 -6.98
C GLU A 48 -3.12 8.27 -5.48
N LEU A 49 -2.29 9.18 -4.97
CA LEU A 49 -1.81 9.13 -3.59
C LEU A 49 -2.48 10.21 -2.74
N GLN A 50 -2.72 9.89 -1.46
CA GLN A 50 -3.12 10.87 -0.44
C GLN A 50 -4.40 11.64 -0.82
N VAL A 51 -5.38 10.93 -1.39
CA VAL A 51 -6.64 11.49 -1.92
C VAL A 51 -7.65 11.71 -0.80
N TRP A 52 -8.27 12.90 -0.76
CA TRP A 52 -9.33 13.22 0.20
C TRP A 52 -10.72 12.88 -0.34
N PHE A 53 -11.55 12.27 0.51
CA PHE A 53 -12.96 11.98 0.26
C PHE A 53 -13.83 12.88 1.14
N GLY A 54 -14.73 13.65 0.53
CA GLY A 54 -15.63 14.59 1.21
C GLY A 54 -15.72 15.94 0.51
N ALA A 55 -16.59 16.81 1.01
CA ALA A 55 -16.70 18.18 0.51
C ALA A 55 -15.69 19.08 1.24
N GLU A 56 -14.85 19.77 0.46
CA GLU A 56 -13.81 20.72 0.90
C GLU A 56 -12.59 20.07 1.62
N ALA A 57 -11.39 20.50 1.20
CA ALA A 57 -10.13 19.97 1.72
C ALA A 57 -9.95 20.34 3.20
N GLY A 58 -10.15 19.37 4.10
CA GLY A 58 -9.93 19.51 5.54
C GLY A 58 -10.91 18.73 6.42
N ASP A 59 -12.13 18.51 5.93
CA ASP A 59 -13.21 17.85 6.69
C ASP A 59 -13.49 16.40 6.23
N GLY A 60 -12.70 15.91 5.27
CA GLY A 60 -12.85 14.58 4.65
C GLY A 60 -11.99 13.47 5.28
N ASP A 61 -12.17 12.24 4.80
CA ASP A 61 -11.26 11.13 5.09
C ASP A 61 -10.19 11.06 3.97
N ARG A 62 -8.90 11.14 4.31
CA ARG A 62 -7.77 10.99 3.36
C ARG A 62 -7.36 9.53 3.22
N VAL A 63 -7.22 8.99 2.02
CA VAL A 63 -6.72 7.62 1.78
C VAL A 63 -5.29 7.61 1.25
N ASP A 64 -4.51 6.59 1.58
CA ASP A 64 -3.10 6.51 1.18
C ASP A 64 -2.95 6.25 -0.34
N LEU A 65 -3.72 5.29 -0.87
CA LEU A 65 -3.76 4.91 -2.27
C LEU A 65 -5.20 4.91 -2.80
N TRP A 66 -5.40 5.41 -4.01
CA TRP A 66 -6.71 5.45 -4.67
C TRP A 66 -6.62 5.01 -6.14
N TRP A 67 -7.44 4.02 -6.52
CA TRP A 67 -7.62 3.59 -7.91
C TRP A 67 -8.96 4.10 -8.43
N PRO A 68 -9.02 5.30 -9.04
CA PRO A 68 -10.28 5.99 -9.34
C PRO A 68 -11.19 5.21 -10.31
N GLN A 69 -10.62 4.56 -11.33
CA GLN A 69 -11.40 3.84 -12.34
C GLN A 69 -12.15 2.64 -11.75
N LEU A 70 -11.60 2.03 -10.70
CA LEU A 70 -12.19 0.88 -10.00
C LEU A 70 -12.93 1.28 -8.72
N ARG A 71 -12.74 2.53 -8.31
CA ARG A 71 -13.21 3.09 -7.05
C ARG A 71 -12.69 2.30 -5.84
N ILE A 72 -11.42 1.89 -5.86
CA ILE A 72 -10.79 1.10 -4.77
C ILE A 72 -9.83 1.99 -3.97
N ALA A 73 -10.02 2.05 -2.66
CA ALA A 73 -9.09 2.70 -1.74
C ALA A 73 -8.18 1.66 -1.07
N GLY A 74 -6.93 2.05 -0.82
CA GLY A 74 -5.93 1.25 -0.12
C GLY A 74 -5.29 2.00 1.03
N GLU A 75 -5.12 1.32 2.15
CA GLU A 75 -4.66 1.87 3.43
C GLU A 75 -3.51 1.02 3.95
N ALA A 76 -2.34 1.64 4.11
CA ALA A 76 -1.13 0.97 4.55
C ALA A 76 -1.03 1.11 6.08
N ASP A 77 -1.76 0.25 6.79
CA ASP A 77 -1.87 0.32 8.24
C ASP A 77 -0.64 -0.27 8.93
N GLY A 78 0.16 0.61 9.54
CA GLY A 78 1.25 0.18 10.39
C GLY A 78 0.82 -0.78 11.50
N LEU A 79 1.79 -1.51 12.06
CA LEU A 79 1.63 -2.41 13.22
C LEU A 79 1.00 -1.73 14.47
N LEU A 80 0.97 -0.40 14.48
CA LEU A 80 0.79 0.46 15.65
C LEU A 80 -0.67 0.75 16.04
N LYS A 81 -1.70 0.30 15.31
CA LYS A 81 -3.08 0.69 15.68
C LYS A 81 -3.77 -0.25 16.68
N TYR A 82 -3.20 -1.43 16.98
CA TYR A 82 -3.89 -2.47 17.79
C TYR A 82 -3.05 -3.16 18.88
N ASP A 83 -1.79 -2.75 19.09
CA ASP A 83 -0.92 -3.34 20.13
C ASP A 83 -1.22 -2.85 21.56
N GLY A 84 -2.31 -2.09 21.73
CA GLY A 84 -2.76 -1.52 23.01
C GLY A 84 -1.95 -0.32 23.49
N ARG A 85 -0.84 0.05 22.82
CA ARG A 85 -0.03 1.22 23.21
C ARG A 85 -0.69 2.55 22.83
N PHE A 86 -1.68 2.51 21.95
CA PHE A 86 -2.42 3.68 21.44
C PHE A 86 -3.88 3.76 21.93
N GLY A 87 -4.24 2.98 22.96
CA GLY A 87 -5.58 2.93 23.55
C GLY A 87 -6.30 1.59 23.31
N ASP A 88 -7.61 1.56 23.60
CA ASP A 88 -8.43 0.36 23.46
C ASP A 88 -8.53 -0.10 21.98
N PRO A 89 -8.05 -1.31 21.64
CA PRO A 89 -8.15 -1.86 20.29
C PRO A 89 -9.57 -1.86 19.72
N ARG A 90 -10.60 -2.05 20.57
CA ARG A 90 -12.00 -2.03 20.13
C ARG A 90 -12.42 -0.68 19.59
N VAL A 91 -11.95 0.41 20.22
CA VAL A 91 -12.20 1.77 19.76
C VAL A 91 -11.49 2.03 18.43
N ALA A 92 -10.26 1.56 18.26
CA ALA A 92 -9.52 1.69 17.01
C ALA A 92 -10.18 0.91 15.86
N ILE A 93 -10.70 -0.30 16.13
CA ILE A 93 -11.45 -1.10 15.14
C ILE A 93 -12.72 -0.34 14.75
N LYS A 94 -13.48 0.13 15.74
CA LYS A 94 -14.72 0.86 15.50
C LYS A 94 -14.50 2.12 14.66
N LYS A 95 -13.47 2.90 14.97
CA LYS A 95 -13.08 4.10 14.20
C LYS A 95 -12.73 3.76 12.74
N ARG A 96 -12.02 2.65 12.51
CA ARG A 96 -11.74 2.15 11.15
C ARG A 96 -13.03 1.78 10.43
N GLU A 97 -13.89 0.95 11.02
CA GLU A 97 -15.14 0.54 10.40
C GLU A 97 -16.04 1.73 10.03
N ASP A 98 -16.14 2.72 10.93
CA ASP A 98 -16.93 3.92 10.68
C ASP A 98 -16.31 4.78 9.56
N ARG A 99 -14.97 4.85 9.47
CA ARG A 99 -14.27 5.49 8.36
C ARG A 99 -14.50 4.76 7.04
N ASP A 100 -14.38 3.44 7.01
CA ASP A 100 -14.62 2.69 5.78
C ASP A 100 -16.08 2.83 5.32
N ARG A 101 -17.03 2.95 6.25
CA ARG A 101 -18.44 3.24 5.91
C ARG A 101 -18.56 4.61 5.25
N ARG A 102 -17.89 5.64 5.77
CA ARG A 102 -17.88 6.99 5.18
C ARG A 102 -17.22 7.00 3.80
N LEU A 103 -16.08 6.34 3.63
CA LEU A 103 -15.41 6.20 2.34
C LEU A 103 -16.31 5.50 1.31
N ARG A 104 -17.00 4.42 1.71
CA ARG A 104 -17.98 3.74 0.83
C ARG A 104 -19.17 4.64 0.47
N ALA A 105 -19.70 5.38 1.45
CA ALA A 105 -20.78 6.35 1.21
C ALA A 105 -20.33 7.50 0.28
N ALA A 106 -19.07 7.93 0.39
CA ALA A 106 -18.43 8.90 -0.50
C ALA A 106 -18.04 8.31 -1.87
N GLY A 107 -18.29 7.01 -2.08
CA GLY A 107 -18.19 6.39 -3.38
C GLY A 107 -17.02 5.43 -3.58
N ALA A 108 -16.29 5.03 -2.54
CA ALA A 108 -15.40 3.89 -2.66
C ALA A 108 -16.22 2.59 -2.82
N ARG A 109 -15.91 1.79 -3.84
CA ARG A 109 -16.45 0.43 -4.00
C ARG A 109 -15.84 -0.52 -2.96
N ALA A 110 -14.55 -0.39 -2.69
CA ALA A 110 -13.83 -1.19 -1.71
C ALA A 110 -12.78 -0.34 -0.99
N VAL A 111 -12.49 -0.72 0.26
CA VAL A 111 -11.41 -0.16 1.08
C VAL A 111 -10.58 -1.36 1.55
N LEU A 112 -9.31 -1.40 1.16
CA LEU A 112 -8.38 -2.48 1.45
C LEU A 112 -7.39 -2.00 2.51
N HIS A 113 -7.11 -2.87 3.48
CA HIS A 113 -6.16 -2.60 4.55
C HIS A 113 -5.12 -3.70 4.59
N TRP A 114 -3.86 -3.32 4.76
CA TRP A 114 -2.75 -4.25 4.92
C TRP A 114 -1.69 -3.64 5.83
N GLY A 115 -0.84 -4.49 6.40
CA GLY A 115 0.23 -4.07 7.29
C GLY A 115 1.61 -4.56 6.88
N TRP A 116 2.54 -4.49 7.83
CA TRP A 116 3.91 -4.96 7.63
C TRP A 116 3.98 -6.45 7.27
N ASP A 117 3.13 -7.27 7.86
CA ASP A 117 3.10 -8.72 7.58
C ASP A 117 2.79 -9.00 6.11
N ASP A 118 1.88 -8.23 5.51
CA ASP A 118 1.54 -8.32 4.08
C ASP A 118 2.67 -7.85 3.14
N LEU A 119 3.64 -7.08 3.66
CA LEU A 119 4.86 -6.74 2.94
C LEU A 119 5.99 -7.75 3.14
N THR A 120 6.05 -8.44 4.29
CA THR A 120 7.06 -9.47 4.54
C THR A 120 6.85 -10.73 3.69
N ASP A 121 5.59 -11.00 3.30
CA ASP A 121 5.25 -11.85 2.16
C ASP A 121 4.56 -11.01 1.08
N PRO A 122 5.31 -10.44 0.12
CA PRO A 122 4.75 -9.59 -0.92
C PRO A 122 3.62 -10.25 -1.73
N ASN A 123 3.55 -11.59 -1.78
CA ASN A 123 2.45 -12.28 -2.43
C ASN A 123 1.10 -12.06 -1.73
N SER A 124 1.11 -11.79 -0.42
CA SER A 124 -0.11 -11.47 0.35
C SER A 124 -0.73 -10.18 -0.14
N LEU A 125 0.05 -9.10 -0.26
CA LEU A 125 -0.43 -7.85 -0.83
C LEU A 125 -0.87 -8.03 -2.30
N VAL A 126 -0.11 -8.78 -3.10
CA VAL A 126 -0.49 -9.06 -4.50
C VAL A 126 -1.83 -9.80 -4.60
N ARG A 127 -2.05 -10.81 -3.76
CA ARG A 127 -3.33 -11.54 -3.71
C ARG A 127 -4.47 -10.67 -3.22
N LEU A 128 -4.23 -9.82 -2.22
CA LEU A 128 -5.23 -8.87 -1.71
C LEU A 128 -5.70 -7.91 -2.81
N LEU A 129 -4.75 -7.27 -3.49
CA LEU A 129 -5.02 -6.32 -4.57
C LEU A 129 -5.69 -7.02 -5.77
N GLY A 130 -5.16 -8.17 -6.19
CA GLY A 130 -5.74 -8.96 -7.29
C GLY A 130 -7.15 -9.48 -6.97
N GLY A 131 -7.37 -9.93 -5.73
CA GLY A 131 -8.69 -10.39 -5.26
C GLY A 131 -9.73 -9.29 -5.18
N ALA A 132 -9.30 -8.03 -5.01
CA ALA A 132 -10.17 -6.86 -5.11
C ALA A 132 -10.49 -6.45 -6.56
N GLY A 133 -9.87 -7.10 -7.56
CA GLY A 133 -10.10 -6.86 -8.98
C GLY A 133 -9.18 -5.80 -9.59
N LEU A 134 -8.05 -5.47 -8.96
CA LEU A 134 -7.06 -4.60 -9.61
C LEU A 134 -6.46 -5.30 -10.84
N PRO A 135 -6.47 -4.66 -12.02
CA PRO A 135 -5.91 -5.24 -13.22
C PRO A 135 -4.39 -5.15 -13.19
N VAL A 136 -3.75 -6.19 -13.68
CA VAL A 136 -2.32 -6.18 -14.03
C VAL A 136 -2.21 -5.54 -15.42
N VAL A 137 -1.62 -4.35 -15.48
CA VAL A 137 -1.45 -3.54 -16.69
C VAL A 137 -0.02 -3.54 -17.23
N ALA A 138 0.92 -4.13 -16.49
CA ALA A 138 2.32 -4.29 -16.87
C ALA A 138 2.85 -5.69 -16.52
N THR A 139 3.95 -6.11 -17.14
CA THR A 139 4.60 -7.38 -16.81
C THR A 139 5.17 -7.32 -15.38
N PRO A 140 4.84 -8.27 -14.49
CA PRO A 140 5.37 -8.27 -13.12
C PRO A 140 6.90 -8.41 -13.07
N ASP A 141 7.54 -7.56 -12.28
CA ASP A 141 8.95 -7.63 -11.91
C ASP A 141 9.15 -8.56 -10.70
N THR A 142 9.15 -9.85 -11.00
CA THR A 142 9.28 -10.92 -9.98
C THR A 142 10.62 -10.87 -9.24
N ALA A 143 11.68 -10.36 -9.87
CA ALA A 143 13.00 -10.25 -9.26
C ALA A 143 13.03 -9.27 -8.09
N HIS A 144 12.38 -8.11 -8.22
CA HIS A 144 12.30 -7.13 -7.13
C HIS A 144 11.36 -7.59 -6.01
N LEU A 145 10.24 -8.23 -6.35
CA LEU A 145 9.33 -8.82 -5.36
C LEU A 145 10.05 -9.86 -4.50
N HIS A 146 10.83 -10.76 -5.11
CA HIS A 146 11.64 -11.75 -4.38
C HIS A 146 12.74 -11.09 -3.53
N SER A 147 13.40 -10.07 -4.07
CA SER A 147 14.47 -9.36 -3.36
C SER A 147 13.94 -8.60 -2.13
N LEU A 148 12.75 -8.00 -2.23
CA LEU A 148 12.09 -7.35 -1.09
C LEU A 148 11.76 -8.36 0.01
N ALA A 149 11.15 -9.49 -0.36
CA ALA A 149 10.84 -10.55 0.59
C ALA A 149 12.10 -11.04 1.33
N ALA A 150 13.23 -11.16 0.63
CA ALA A 150 14.50 -11.52 1.26
C ALA A 150 15.03 -10.43 2.20
N ALA A 151 14.88 -9.15 1.84
CA ALA A 151 15.36 -8.02 2.63
C ALA A 151 14.54 -7.75 3.91
N LEU A 152 13.24 -8.03 3.89
CA LEU A 152 12.34 -7.80 5.02
C LEU A 152 12.29 -8.96 6.03
N ARG A 153 12.79 -10.15 5.67
CA ARG A 153 12.86 -11.29 6.59
C ARG A 153 13.89 -11.02 7.69
N PRO A 154 13.56 -11.26 8.97
CA PRO A 154 14.55 -11.17 10.04
C PRO A 154 15.68 -12.19 9.79
N PRO A 155 16.93 -11.85 10.14
CA PRO A 155 18.04 -12.79 9.99
C PRO A 155 17.76 -14.07 10.79
N ARG A 156 18.02 -15.24 10.21
CA ARG A 156 17.89 -16.51 10.91
C ARG A 156 18.81 -16.51 12.14
N PRO A 157 18.33 -16.91 13.33
CA PRO A 157 19.22 -17.12 14.47
C PRO A 157 20.24 -18.21 14.08
N ARG A 158 21.52 -17.96 14.42
CA ARG A 158 22.62 -18.91 14.26
C ARG A 158 22.53 -20.04 15.26
#